data_AF-A0A6G8C2X6-F1
#
_entry.id   AF-A0A6G8C2X6-F1
#
_cell.length_a   1.000
_cell.length_b   1.000
_cell.length_c   1.000
_cell.angle_alpha   90.00
_cell.angle_beta   90.00
_cell.angle_gamma   90.00
#
_symmetry.space_group_name_H-M   'P 1'
#
loop_
_entity.id
_entity.type
_entity.pdbx_description
1 polymer ?
#
loop_
_entity_poly.entity_id
_entity_poly.type
_entity_poly.pdbx_seq_one_letter_code
_entity_poly.pdbx_strand_id
1 'polypeptide(L)'
;MNEKDLLAIIDRAVDEFNGDLDELESAIGMLMLGRHYGWRVMLLIHSPNTIRKYLKILGLKSLRDVLPEVGVLAHRSNAWRLVDGTQNFWKVVRGQISGVRSARVNKKAP
;
A
#
# COMPACT_ATOMS: atom_id res chain seq x y z
N MET A 1 7.98 6.23 -11.85
CA MET A 1 9.22 6.24 -11.06
C MET A 1 10.17 5.21 -11.63
N ASN A 2 11.45 5.56 -11.81
CA ASN A 2 12.46 4.61 -12.27
C ASN A 2 13.00 3.79 -11.07
N GLU A 3 13.83 2.79 -11.33
CA GLU A 3 14.37 1.91 -10.29
C GLU A 3 15.34 2.61 -9.34
N LYS A 4 16.16 3.54 -9.84
CA LYS A 4 17.13 4.27 -9.01
C LYS A 4 16.44 5.17 -7.99
N ASP A 5 15.39 5.89 -8.41
CA ASP A 5 14.62 6.76 -7.51
C ASP A 5 13.95 5.94 -6.40
N LEU A 6 13.46 4.74 -6.73
CA LEU A 6 12.84 3.83 -5.77
C LEU A 6 13.85 3.36 -4.73
N LEU A 7 15.03 2.90 -5.17
CA LEU A 7 16.09 2.45 -4.27
C LEU A 7 16.56 3.60 -3.38
N ALA A 8 16.73 4.81 -3.92
CA ALA A 8 17.10 5.98 -3.13
C ALA A 8 16.07 6.35 -2.05
N ILE A 9 14.77 6.09 -2.28
CA ILE A 9 13.74 6.24 -1.24
C ILE A 9 13.91 5.18 -0.15
N ILE A 10 14.18 3.94 -0.55
CA ILE A 10 14.34 2.81 0.37
C ILE A 10 15.60 2.98 1.21
N ASP A 11 16.75 3.23 0.60
CA ASP A 11 18.04 3.39 1.28
C ASP A 11 17.97 4.51 2.31
N ARG A 12 17.44 5.68 1.94
CA ARG A 12 17.21 6.79 2.87
C ARG A 12 16.25 6.40 4.00
N ALA A 13 15.16 5.70 3.70
CA ALA A 13 14.23 5.25 4.73
C ALA A 13 14.91 4.27 5.69
N VAL A 14 15.79 3.39 5.22
CA VAL A 14 16.57 2.46 6.07
C VAL A 14 17.57 3.21 6.94
N ASP A 15 18.33 4.13 6.35
CA ASP A 15 19.38 4.88 7.04
C ASP A 15 18.83 5.81 8.14
N GLU A 16 17.68 6.44 7.89
CA GLU A 16 17.09 7.42 8.81
C GLU A 16 16.11 6.80 9.82
N PHE A 17 15.67 5.56 9.61
CA PHE A 17 14.60 4.97 10.44
C PHE A 17 15.10 4.56 11.82
N ASN A 18 14.38 5.03 12.83
CA ASN A 18 14.54 4.61 14.22
C ASN A 18 13.17 4.21 14.77
N GLY A 19 12.98 2.93 15.04
CA GLY A 19 11.70 2.37 15.46
C GLY A 19 11.61 0.86 15.24
N ASP A 20 10.39 0.36 15.12
CA ASP A 20 10.11 -1.05 14.91
C ASP A 20 10.39 -1.46 13.45
N LEU A 21 11.36 -2.36 13.25
CA LEU A 21 11.77 -2.83 11.93
C LEU A 21 10.64 -3.53 11.17
N ASP A 22 9.68 -4.17 11.85
CA ASP A 22 8.51 -4.77 11.19
C ASP A 22 7.68 -3.72 10.45
N GLU A 23 7.64 -2.49 10.99
CA GLU A 23 6.95 -1.37 10.35
C GLU A 23 7.71 -0.83 9.15
N LEU A 24 9.05 -0.79 9.22
CA LEU A 24 9.91 -0.40 8.10
C LEU A 24 9.80 -1.40 6.95
N GLU A 25 9.94 -2.69 7.24
CA GLU A 25 9.77 -3.77 6.27
C GLU A 25 8.40 -3.71 5.60
N SER A 26 7.35 -3.52 6.38
CA SER A 26 5.99 -3.39 5.85
C SER A 26 5.81 -2.15 4.97
N ALA A 27 6.42 -1.01 5.34
CA ALA A 27 6.36 0.21 4.56
C ALA A 27 7.08 0.05 3.21
N ILE A 28 8.30 -0.52 3.22
CA ILE A 28 9.06 -0.84 2.01
C ILE A 28 8.28 -1.84 1.15
N GLY A 29 7.73 -2.89 1.75
CA GLY A 29 6.90 -3.89 1.07
C GLY A 29 5.67 -3.28 0.39
N MET A 30 4.98 -2.34 1.04
CA MET A 30 3.88 -1.59 0.44
C MET A 30 4.35 -0.81 -0.80
N LEU A 31 5.50 -0.14 -0.73
CA LEU A 31 6.03 0.63 -1.86
C LEU A 31 6.41 -0.29 -3.04
N MET A 32 7.08 -1.41 -2.75
CA MET A 32 7.50 -2.40 -3.75
C MET A 32 6.30 -3.05 -4.45
N LEU A 33 5.31 -3.52 -3.70
CA LEU A 33 4.09 -4.07 -4.27
C LEU A 33 3.27 -3.00 -4.98
N GLY A 34 3.21 -1.79 -4.43
CA GLY A 34 2.54 -0.65 -5.00
C GLY A 34 3.01 -0.30 -6.41
N ARG A 35 4.29 -0.53 -6.76
CA ARG A 35 4.80 -0.33 -8.12
C ARG A 35 4.09 -1.21 -9.16
N HIS A 36 3.69 -2.41 -8.77
CA HIS A 36 3.05 -3.38 -9.65
C HIS A 36 1.52 -3.35 -9.59
N TYR A 37 0.96 -3.02 -8.43
CA TYR A 37 -0.48 -3.03 -8.19
C TYR A 37 -1.14 -1.65 -8.28
N GLY A 38 -0.37 -0.58 -8.11
CA GLY A 38 -0.84 0.80 -8.09
C GLY A 38 -1.37 1.26 -6.73
N TRP A 39 -1.45 2.58 -6.54
CA TRP A 39 -1.82 3.17 -5.26
C TRP A 39 -3.27 2.86 -4.87
N ARG A 40 -4.18 2.66 -5.83
CA ARG A 40 -5.57 2.33 -5.52
C ARG A 40 -5.69 1.00 -4.80
N VAL A 41 -4.91 0.00 -5.21
CA VAL A 41 -4.89 -1.30 -4.53
C VAL A 41 -4.31 -1.16 -3.13
N MET A 42 -3.25 -0.38 -2.95
CA MET A 42 -2.65 -0.14 -1.62
C MET A 42 -3.67 0.48 -0.64
N LEU A 43 -4.50 1.42 -1.10
CA LEU A 43 -5.56 2.02 -0.28
C LEU A 43 -6.72 1.07 0.06
N LEU A 44 -6.89 -0.02 -0.69
CA LEU A 44 -7.92 -1.02 -0.42
C LEU A 44 -7.46 -2.04 0.64
N ILE A 45 -6.18 -2.39 0.63
CA ILE A 45 -5.63 -3.45 1.49
C ILE A 45 -5.07 -2.92 2.82
N HIS A 46 -4.69 -1.64 2.89
CA HIS A 46 -4.22 -1.00 4.11
C HIS A 46 -5.25 -0.01 4.66
N SER A 47 -5.26 0.14 5.99
CA SER A 47 -6.07 1.17 6.62
C SER A 47 -5.51 2.57 6.33
N PRO A 48 -6.32 3.64 6.36
CA PRO A 48 -5.81 5.01 6.21
C PRO A 48 -4.70 5.37 7.23
N ASN A 49 -4.79 4.86 8.46
CA ASN A 49 -3.78 5.10 9.49
C ASN A 49 -2.46 4.39 9.14
N THR A 50 -2.54 3.15 8.65
CA THR A 50 -1.38 2.40 8.15
C THR A 50 -0.70 3.11 7.00
N ILE A 51 -1.47 3.58 6.00
CA ILE A 51 -0.92 4.34 4.87
C ILE A 51 -0.20 5.60 5.34
N ARG A 52 -0.80 6.40 6.23
CA ARG A 52 -0.15 7.61 6.76
C ARG A 52 1.15 7.29 7.49
N LYS A 53 1.15 6.21 8.28
CA LYS A 53 2.34 5.75 9.00
C LYS A 53 3.46 5.36 8.02
N TYR A 54 3.15 4.51 7.04
CA TYR A 54 4.16 4.06 6.07
C TYR A 54 4.66 5.20 5.17
N LEU A 55 3.80 6.14 4.78
CA LEU A 55 4.22 7.34 4.07
C LEU A 55 5.21 8.18 4.89
N LYS A 56 4.97 8.32 6.21
CA LYS A 56 5.90 9.02 7.10
C LYS A 56 7.25 8.29 7.17
N ILE A 57 7.25 6.97 7.30
CA ILE A 57 8.48 6.15 7.33
C ILE A 57 9.29 6.33 6.04
N LEU A 58 8.61 6.30 4.89
CA LEU A 58 9.25 6.44 3.56
C LEU A 58 9.61 7.90 3.20
N GLY A 59 9.26 8.86 4.04
CA GLY A 59 9.42 10.29 3.74
C GLY A 59 8.64 10.75 2.51
N LEU A 60 7.45 10.19 2.28
CA LEU A 60 6.58 10.47 1.13
C LEU A 60 5.35 11.26 1.56
N LYS A 61 4.90 12.19 0.70
CA LYS A 61 3.64 12.93 0.92
C LYS A 61 2.42 12.12 0.52
N SER A 62 2.49 11.41 -0.59
CA SER A 62 1.40 10.62 -1.15
C SER A 62 1.92 9.47 -2.00
N LEU A 63 1.20 8.34 -1.99
CA LEU A 63 1.48 7.22 -2.90
C LEU A 63 1.26 7.61 -4.37
N ARG A 64 0.38 8.58 -4.63
CA ARG A 64 0.05 9.03 -5.99
C ARG A 64 1.22 9.69 -6.70
N ASP A 65 2.18 10.20 -5.92
CA ASP A 65 3.33 10.93 -6.45
C ASP A 65 4.37 9.97 -7.03
N VAL A 66 4.36 8.70 -6.58
CA VAL A 66 5.42 7.72 -6.88
C VAL A 66 4.90 6.43 -7.51
N LEU A 67 3.61 6.12 -7.38
CA LEU A 67 2.98 4.91 -7.90
C LEU A 67 1.95 5.19 -9.00
N PRO A 68 1.75 4.26 -9.96
CA PRO A 68 0.65 4.36 -10.91
C PRO A 68 -0.71 4.27 -10.20
N GLU A 69 -1.76 4.81 -10.82
CA GLU A 69 -3.12 4.70 -10.28
C GLU A 69 -3.60 3.26 -10.18
N VAL A 70 -3.49 2.54 -11.29
CA VAL A 70 -3.76 1.10 -11.40
C VAL A 70 -2.53 0.47 -12.02
N GLY A 71 -1.90 -0.46 -11.30
CA GLY A 71 -0.72 -1.16 -11.78
C GLY A 71 -1.08 -2.36 -12.67
N VAL A 72 -0.10 -2.85 -13.43
CA VAL A 72 -0.26 -3.98 -14.37
C VAL A 72 -0.78 -5.27 -13.71
N LEU A 73 -0.55 -5.45 -12.40
CA LEU A 73 -0.99 -6.61 -11.63
C LEU A 73 -2.27 -6.35 -10.82
N ALA A 74 -2.90 -5.17 -10.92
CA ALA A 74 -4.06 -4.81 -10.10
C ALA A 74 -5.21 -5.84 -10.17
N HIS A 75 -5.48 -6.40 -11.36
CA HIS A 75 -6.49 -7.42 -11.60
C HIS A 75 -6.29 -8.72 -10.77
N ARG A 76 -5.08 -8.97 -10.24
CA ARG A 76 -4.80 -10.11 -9.36
C ARG A 76 -5.29 -9.88 -7.92
N SER A 77 -5.61 -8.64 -7.55
CA SER A 77 -6.14 -8.31 -6.23
C SER A 77 -7.64 -8.58 -6.16
N ASN A 78 -8.06 -9.42 -5.20
CA ASN A 78 -9.48 -9.67 -4.94
C ASN A 78 -10.22 -8.38 -4.59
N ALA A 79 -9.61 -7.53 -3.75
CA ALA A 79 -10.20 -6.26 -3.36
C ALA A 79 -10.38 -5.33 -4.57
N TRP A 80 -9.42 -5.31 -5.49
CA TRP A 80 -9.52 -4.53 -6.74
C TRP A 80 -10.66 -5.05 -7.62
N ARG A 81 -10.73 -6.37 -7.86
CA ARG A 81 -11.78 -6.97 -8.68
C ARG A 81 -13.20 -6.69 -8.19
N LEU A 82 -13.39 -6.50 -6.88
CA LEU A 82 -14.68 -6.15 -6.30
C LEU A 82 -15.10 -4.69 -6.53
N VAL A 83 -14.14 -3.79 -6.81
CA VAL A 83 -14.41 -2.35 -6.94
C VAL A 83 -14.17 -1.81 -8.35
N ASP A 84 -13.46 -2.56 -9.19
CA ASP A 84 -13.19 -2.21 -10.57
C ASP A 84 -14.51 -2.06 -11.34
N GLY A 85 -14.61 -1.03 -12.18
CA GLY A 85 -15.86 -0.67 -12.87
C GLY A 85 -16.98 -0.11 -11.98
N THR A 86 -16.77 0.08 -10.66
CA THR A 86 -17.77 0.70 -9.76
C THR A 86 -17.44 2.17 -9.45
N GLN A 87 -18.45 3.00 -9.25
CA GLN A 87 -18.26 4.38 -8.74
C GLN A 87 -18.04 4.42 -7.21
N ASN A 88 -17.80 3.27 -6.56
CA ASN A 88 -17.82 3.12 -5.11
C ASN A 88 -16.43 3.06 -4.46
N PHE A 89 -15.33 3.24 -5.21
CA PHE A 89 -13.96 3.14 -4.71
C PHE A 89 -13.73 3.91 -3.40
N TRP A 90 -14.07 5.20 -3.35
CA TRP A 90 -13.88 6.02 -2.14
C TRP A 90 -14.78 5.62 -0.97
N LYS A 91 -15.93 5.00 -1.24
CA LYS A 91 -16.77 4.43 -0.18
C LYS A 91 -16.10 3.22 0.45
N VAL A 92 -15.48 2.35 -0.35
CA VAL A 92 -14.72 1.19 0.13
C VAL A 92 -13.47 1.62 0.91
N VAL A 93 -12.69 2.56 0.39
CA VAL A 93 -11.49 3.09 1.08
C VAL A 93 -11.85 3.63 2.47
N ARG A 94 -12.99 4.34 2.57
CA ARG A 94 -13.54 4.87 3.84
C ARG A 94 -14.20 3.81 4.73
N GLY A 95 -14.25 2.55 4.31
CA GLY A 95 -14.86 1.46 5.07
C GLY A 95 -16.40 1.52 5.13
N GLN A 96 -17.03 2.27 4.22
CA GLN A 96 -18.49 2.42 4.16
C GLN A 96 -19.20 1.24 3.47
N ILE A 97 -18.42 0.26 2.99
CA ILE A 97 -18.91 -0.97 2.34
C ILE A 97 -18.21 -2.15 3.02
N SER A 98 -19.01 -3.07 3.58
CA SER A 98 -18.52 -4.28 4.25
C SER A 98 -18.11 -5.36 3.23
N GLY A 99 -17.19 -6.24 3.61
CA GLY A 99 -16.80 -7.43 2.81
C GLY A 99 -15.65 -7.27 1.82
N VAL A 100 -15.07 -6.07 1.67
CA VAL A 100 -13.98 -5.84 0.68
C VAL A 100 -12.58 -5.92 1.30
N ARG A 101 -12.44 -5.61 2.59
CA ARG A 101 -11.17 -5.76 3.30
C ARG A 101 -10.97 -7.23 3.64
N SER A 102 -9.94 -7.85 3.09
CA SER A 102 -9.54 -9.19 3.49
C SER A 102 -9.18 -9.18 4.97
N ALA A 103 -9.84 -10.02 5.76
CA ALA A 103 -9.41 -10.28 7.13
C ALA A 103 -7.94 -10.73 7.07
N ARG A 104 -7.08 -10.19 7.94
CA ARG A 104 -5.74 -10.76 8.12
C ARG A 104 -5.95 -12.23 8.46
N VAL A 105 -5.43 -13.13 7.64
CA VAL A 105 -5.37 -14.54 8.00
C VAL A 105 -4.52 -14.59 9.26
N ASN A 106 -5.17 -14.87 10.39
CA ASN A 106 -4.46 -15.05 11.64
C ASN A 106 -3.58 -16.28 11.41
N LYS A 107 -2.28 -16.10 11.17
CA LYS A 107 -1.33 -17.19 11.28
C LYS A 107 -1.45 -17.64 12.74
N LYS A 108 -2.20 -18.71 13.00
CA LYS A 108 -1.97 -19.47 14.21
C LYS A 108 -0.48 -19.84 14.16
N ALA A 109 0.29 -19.28 15.08
CA ALA A 109 1.63 -19.77 15.34
C ALA A 109 1.51 -21.28 15.67
N PRO A 110 2.47 -22.11 15.24
CA PRO A 110 2.52 -23.52 15.64
C PRO A 110 2.60 -23.66 17.16
#